data_AF-R9T6F6-F1
#
_entry.id   AF-R9T6F6-F1
#
_cell.length_a   1.000
_cell.length_b   1.000
_cell.length_c   1.000
_cell.angle_alpha   90.00
_cell.angle_beta   90.00
_cell.angle_gamma   90.00
#
_symmetry.space_group_name_H-M   'P 1'
#
loop_
_entity.id
_entity.type
_entity.pdbx_description
1 polymer ?
#
loop_
_entity_poly.entity_id
_entity_poly.type
_entity_poly.pdbx_seq_one_letter_code
_entity_poly.pdbx_strand_id
1 'polypeptide(L)'
;MLEGKKYCKYMPMRALAAIFTVIILAASILAPFTYIVNGNHFVLRFDVEDIEKEYEVSYGGQVYTIEVTIPGDLYYSYADKSRLRASNGWMDYAAYVVVDDVVQDIADKLKIIAETIDKDSDYVLASLILDFVHQTTYKRDDTINGIEIEYPKTPVETLVERGDCEDLSALYTSIALAAGLDSIMFMFPDNPGHMAAGVHLEDNRGLKPFYTYDGVDYYFCETTSSAKHLGESTYWNRISGMEVISDFPNA
;
A
#
# COMPACT_ATOMS: atom_id res chain seq x y z
N MET A 1 -70.20 25.89 1.85
CA MET A 1 -69.19 25.92 2.93
C MET A 1 -68.05 25.00 2.55
N LEU A 2 -66.84 25.58 2.49
CA LEU A 2 -65.49 24.99 2.56
C LEU A 2 -65.01 24.05 1.42
N GLU A 3 -64.32 24.66 0.46
CA GLU A 3 -63.24 24.04 -0.33
C GLU A 3 -62.05 23.70 0.59
N GLY A 4 -61.59 22.45 0.56
CA GLY A 4 -60.35 22.03 1.21
C GLY A 4 -59.21 21.88 0.20
N LYS A 5 -58.41 22.93 -0.01
CA LYS A 5 -57.13 22.84 -0.74
C LYS A 5 -56.10 22.11 0.12
N LYS A 6 -55.63 20.94 -0.34
CA LYS A 6 -54.40 20.30 0.18
C LYS A 6 -53.20 21.14 -0.27
N TYR A 7 -52.60 21.87 0.66
CA TYR A 7 -51.29 22.50 0.46
C TYR A 7 -50.20 21.44 0.59
N CYS A 8 -49.66 20.98 -0.54
CA CYS A 8 -48.39 20.27 -0.55
C CYS A 8 -47.28 21.33 -0.47
N LYS A 9 -46.74 21.58 0.73
CA LYS A 9 -45.62 22.50 0.92
C LYS A 9 -44.38 21.89 0.26
N TYR A 10 -44.06 22.34 -0.95
CA TYR A 10 -42.73 22.17 -1.50
C TYR A 10 -41.74 22.92 -0.61
N MET A 11 -40.88 22.17 0.08
CA MET A 11 -39.77 22.76 0.82
C MET A 11 -38.70 23.17 -0.19
N PRO A 12 -38.31 24.46 -0.25
CA PRO A 12 -37.27 24.90 -1.18
C PRO A 12 -35.96 24.17 -0.86
N MET A 13 -35.17 23.80 -1.87
CA MET A 13 -33.89 23.07 -1.72
C MET A 13 -32.96 23.64 -0.63
N ARG A 14 -33.01 24.95 -0.40
CA ARG A 14 -32.26 25.63 0.67
C ARG A 14 -32.69 25.23 2.09
N ALA A 15 -33.97 24.96 2.30
CA ALA A 15 -34.49 24.46 3.58
C ALA A 15 -34.15 22.97 3.77
N LEU A 16 -34.12 22.18 2.70
CA LEU A 16 -33.67 20.78 2.75
C LEU A 16 -32.17 20.70 3.09
N ALA A 17 -31.35 21.52 2.42
CA ALA A 17 -29.92 21.65 2.69
C ALA A 17 -29.66 22.12 4.13
N ALA A 18 -30.36 23.14 4.62
CA ALA A 18 -30.22 23.61 6.00
C ALA A 18 -30.63 22.55 7.03
N ILE A 19 -31.65 21.74 6.77
CA ILE A 19 -32.03 20.63 7.66
C ILE A 19 -30.96 19.54 7.64
N PHE A 20 -30.41 19.17 6.48
CA PHE A 20 -29.28 18.25 6.41
C PHE A 20 -28.06 18.79 7.17
N THR A 21 -27.73 20.08 7.03
CA THR A 21 -26.63 20.71 7.76
C THR A 21 -26.88 20.69 9.27
N VAL A 22 -28.10 20.97 9.73
CA VAL A 22 -28.47 20.93 11.16
C VAL A 22 -28.48 19.50 11.70
N ILE A 23 -28.91 18.50 10.91
CA ILE A 23 -28.86 17.09 11.31
C ILE A 23 -27.40 16.60 11.38
N ILE A 24 -26.55 16.99 10.42
CA ILE A 24 -25.12 16.66 10.43
C ILE A 24 -24.41 17.34 11.62
N LEU A 25 -24.71 18.60 11.91
CA LEU A 25 -24.20 19.33 13.08
C LEU A 25 -24.76 18.81 14.41
N ALA A 26 -25.97 18.24 14.44
CA ALA A 26 -26.52 17.63 15.64
C ALA A 26 -25.94 16.22 15.87
N ALA A 27 -25.68 15.47 14.79
CA ALA A 27 -25.05 14.16 14.83
C ALA A 27 -23.55 14.25 15.19
N SER A 28 -22.86 15.34 14.81
CA SER A 28 -21.45 15.60 15.18
C SER A 28 -21.20 15.71 16.67
N ILE A 29 -22.25 15.97 17.44
CA ILE A 29 -22.19 16.16 18.90
C ILE A 29 -22.37 14.82 19.63
N LEU A 30 -22.87 13.77 18.95
CA LEU A 30 -23.27 12.50 19.54
C LEU A 30 -22.37 11.31 19.17
N ALA A 31 -21.64 11.37 18.06
CA ALA A 31 -20.63 10.37 17.69
C ALA A 31 -19.52 11.05 16.87
N PRO A 32 -18.24 10.69 17.08
CA PRO A 32 -17.19 11.09 16.14
C PRO A 32 -17.53 10.50 14.77
N PHE A 33 -17.55 11.35 13.74
CA PHE A 33 -17.61 10.91 12.35
C PHE A 33 -16.31 11.28 11.66
N THR A 34 -16.01 10.57 10.59
CA THR A 34 -15.06 11.01 9.58
C THR A 34 -15.79 11.15 8.27
N TYR A 35 -15.56 12.27 7.58
CA TYR A 35 -16.10 12.50 6.25
C TYR A 35 -15.04 12.18 5.21
N ILE A 36 -15.33 11.22 4.32
CA ILE A 36 -14.48 10.93 3.17
C ILE A 36 -15.25 11.38 1.92
N VAL A 37 -14.71 12.36 1.20
CA VAL A 37 -15.27 12.85 -0.06
C VAL A 37 -14.46 12.25 -1.20
N ASN A 38 -15.08 11.43 -2.04
CA ASN A 38 -14.43 10.83 -3.21
C ASN A 38 -15.28 11.05 -4.49
N GLY A 39 -14.94 12.08 -5.26
CA GLY A 39 -15.68 12.45 -6.47
C GLY A 39 -17.15 12.80 -6.20
N ASN A 40 -18.07 12.02 -6.78
CA ASN A 40 -19.53 12.21 -6.66
C ASN A 40 -20.22 11.25 -5.67
N HIS A 41 -19.47 10.36 -5.01
CA HIS A 41 -20.01 9.40 -4.06
C HIS A 41 -19.79 9.89 -2.62
N PHE A 42 -20.87 9.85 -1.83
CA PHE A 42 -20.87 10.24 -0.43
C PHE A 42 -21.08 8.99 0.41
N VAL A 43 -20.08 8.58 1.18
CA VAL A 43 -20.20 7.50 2.15
C VAL A 43 -20.01 8.07 3.55
N LEU A 44 -21.05 7.97 4.37
CA LEU A 44 -20.97 8.32 5.79
C LEU A 44 -20.60 7.07 6.57
N ARG A 45 -19.42 7.09 7.18
CA ARG A 45 -19.00 6.08 8.17
C ARG A 45 -18.96 6.74 9.55
N PHE A 46 -19.57 6.09 10.52
CA PHE A 46 -19.62 6.52 11.91
C PHE A 46 -18.64 5.65 12.69
N ASP A 47 -17.86 6.25 13.57
CA ASP A 47 -16.99 5.53 14.52
C ASP A 47 -16.05 4.53 13.82
N VAL A 48 -15.30 5.02 12.84
CA VAL A 48 -14.31 4.19 12.15
C VAL A 48 -13.14 3.98 13.11
N GLU A 49 -13.06 2.79 13.70
CA GLU A 49 -11.98 2.39 14.59
C GLU A 49 -10.66 2.22 13.83
N ASP A 50 -9.56 2.53 14.51
CA ASP A 50 -8.21 2.23 14.05
C ASP A 50 -7.97 0.72 14.05
N ILE A 51 -7.16 0.27 13.10
CA ILE A 51 -6.82 -1.15 12.93
C ILE A 51 -5.42 -1.37 13.49
N GLU A 52 -5.34 -2.09 14.59
CA GLU A 52 -4.07 -2.47 15.21
C GLU A 52 -3.54 -3.79 14.62
N LYS A 53 -2.26 -3.80 14.26
CA LYS A 53 -1.54 -4.96 13.74
C LYS A 53 -0.22 -5.12 14.48
N GLU A 54 0.22 -6.35 14.63
CA GLU A 54 1.52 -6.69 15.19
C GLU A 54 2.28 -7.57 14.19
N TYR A 55 3.55 -7.23 13.98
CA TYR A 55 4.46 -7.93 13.07
C TYR A 55 5.71 -8.36 13.84
N GLU A 56 6.23 -9.54 13.53
CA GLU A 56 7.51 -10.01 14.06
C GLU A 56 8.54 -10.01 12.93
N VAL A 57 9.61 -9.21 13.09
CA VAL A 57 10.73 -9.21 12.16
C VAL A 57 11.95 -9.83 12.81
N SER A 58 12.76 -10.54 12.04
CA SER A 58 13.89 -11.29 12.52
C SER A 58 15.15 -10.99 11.72
N TYR A 59 16.26 -10.84 12.44
CA TYR A 59 17.57 -10.67 11.83
C TYR A 59 18.66 -11.25 12.73
N GLY A 60 19.57 -12.03 12.15
CA GLY A 60 20.68 -12.63 12.89
C GLY A 60 20.27 -13.54 14.07
N GLY A 61 19.07 -14.12 14.03
CA GLY A 61 18.51 -14.95 15.10
C GLY A 61 17.79 -14.19 16.22
N GLN A 62 17.74 -12.86 16.15
CA GLN A 62 16.96 -12.01 17.05
C GLN A 62 15.60 -11.69 16.43
N VAL A 63 14.58 -11.51 17.27
CA VAL A 63 13.21 -11.16 16.86
C VAL A 63 12.83 -9.82 17.48
N TYR A 64 12.17 -8.98 16.71
CA TYR A 64 11.70 -7.65 17.07
C TYR A 64 10.22 -7.52 16.74
N THR A 65 9.44 -6.95 17.66
CA THR A 65 8.00 -6.71 17.47
C THR A 65 7.78 -5.30 16.93
N ILE A 66 6.96 -5.19 15.89
CA ILE A 66 6.55 -3.92 15.29
C ILE A 66 5.03 -3.83 15.40
N GLU A 67 4.58 -2.92 16.25
CA GLU A 67 3.17 -2.55 16.38
C GLU A 67 2.85 -1.47 15.32
N VAL A 68 1.77 -1.67 14.58
CA VAL A 68 1.31 -0.77 13.51
C VAL A 68 -0.14 -0.41 13.77
N THR A 69 -0.39 0.89 13.95
CA THR A 69 -1.74 1.45 14.04
C THR A 69 -2.11 2.06 12.70
N ILE A 70 -3.18 1.54 12.08
CA ILE A 70 -3.67 2.00 10.79
C ILE A 70 -4.94 2.80 11.02
N PRO A 71 -4.95 4.12 10.79
CA PRO A 71 -6.17 4.91 10.89
C PRO A 71 -7.22 4.36 9.93
N GLY A 72 -8.39 3.98 10.47
CA GLY A 72 -9.39 3.31 9.65
C GLY A 72 -9.97 4.24 8.56
N ASP A 73 -9.97 5.55 8.80
CA ASP A 73 -10.35 6.54 7.79
C ASP A 73 -9.35 6.65 6.64
N LEU A 74 -8.05 6.56 6.92
CA LEU A 74 -7.00 6.47 5.90
C LEU A 74 -7.21 5.23 5.04
N TYR A 75 -7.45 4.08 5.66
CA TYR A 75 -7.76 2.84 4.94
C TYR A 75 -8.95 3.01 3.98
N TYR A 76 -10.09 3.52 4.45
CA TYR A 76 -11.24 3.74 3.58
C TYR A 76 -11.02 4.83 2.53
N SER A 77 -10.13 5.80 2.80
CA SER A 77 -9.76 6.81 1.81
C SER A 77 -9.05 6.20 0.59
N TYR A 78 -8.40 5.04 0.74
CA TYR A 78 -7.83 4.26 -0.36
C TYR A 78 -8.82 3.24 -0.92
N ALA A 79 -9.49 2.47 -0.05
CA ALA A 79 -10.42 1.41 -0.46
C ALA A 79 -11.59 1.93 -1.31
N ASP A 80 -12.02 3.18 -1.11
CA ASP A 80 -13.10 3.78 -1.88
C ASP A 80 -12.63 4.38 -3.22
N LYS A 81 -11.32 4.47 -3.49
CA LYS A 81 -10.80 5.04 -4.74
C LYS A 81 -10.94 4.03 -5.88
N SER A 82 -11.43 4.53 -7.02
CA SER A 82 -11.39 3.75 -8.26
C SER A 82 -9.94 3.46 -8.64
N ARG A 83 -9.68 2.22 -9.09
CA ARG A 83 -8.35 1.80 -9.49
C ARG A 83 -7.88 2.53 -10.74
N LEU A 84 -6.65 3.03 -10.67
CA LEU A 84 -5.98 3.76 -11.75
C LEU A 84 -5.47 2.79 -12.82
N ARG A 85 -5.66 3.19 -14.07
CA ARG A 85 -5.16 2.48 -15.25
C ARG A 85 -4.17 3.35 -16.00
N ALA A 86 -3.10 2.72 -16.45
CA ALA A 86 -2.13 3.33 -17.35
C ALA A 86 -2.74 3.54 -18.75
N SER A 87 -2.08 4.36 -19.57
CA SER A 87 -2.54 4.70 -20.93
C SER A 87 -2.68 3.49 -21.87
N ASN A 88 -1.95 2.40 -21.58
CA ASN A 88 -2.01 1.13 -22.29
C ASN A 88 -3.22 0.25 -21.89
N GLY A 89 -4.04 0.70 -20.93
CA GLY A 89 -5.21 0.01 -20.43
C GLY A 89 -4.95 -0.98 -19.29
N TRP A 90 -3.70 -1.24 -18.92
CA TRP A 90 -3.33 -2.05 -17.75
C TRP A 90 -3.46 -1.24 -16.46
N MET A 91 -3.38 -1.90 -15.30
CA MET A 91 -3.32 -1.19 -14.02
C MET A 91 -2.02 -0.38 -13.92
N ASP A 92 -2.11 0.79 -13.30
CA ASP A 92 -0.95 1.65 -13.08
C ASP A 92 -0.29 1.29 -11.73
N TYR A 93 0.51 0.22 -11.70
CA TYR A 93 1.15 -0.27 -10.48
C TYR A 93 2.04 0.77 -9.80
N ALA A 94 2.64 1.68 -10.56
CA ALA A 94 3.48 2.75 -10.03
C ALA A 94 2.70 3.66 -9.07
N ALA A 95 1.40 3.87 -9.33
CA ALA A 95 0.55 4.70 -8.50
C ALA A 95 0.20 4.08 -7.13
N TYR A 96 0.52 2.79 -6.91
CA TYR A 96 0.27 2.09 -5.65
C TYR A 96 1.51 1.94 -4.78
N VAL A 97 2.66 2.44 -5.23
CA VAL A 97 3.77 2.79 -4.33
C VAL A 97 3.42 4.14 -3.69
N VAL A 98 3.15 4.13 -2.39
CA VAL A 98 2.61 5.27 -1.65
C VAL A 98 3.34 5.43 -0.32
N VAL A 99 3.87 6.63 -0.05
CA VAL A 99 4.45 6.97 1.25
C VAL A 99 3.47 7.85 2.03
N ASP A 100 2.72 7.23 2.94
CA ASP A 100 1.88 7.93 3.92
C ASP A 100 2.42 7.78 5.34
N ASP A 101 1.74 8.41 6.32
CA ASP A 101 2.19 8.43 7.71
C ASP A 101 2.33 7.03 8.33
N VAL A 102 1.54 6.05 7.89
CA VAL A 102 1.65 4.66 8.37
C VAL A 102 2.91 4.00 7.80
N VAL A 103 3.16 4.18 6.50
CA VAL A 103 4.38 3.68 5.85
C VAL A 103 5.64 4.33 6.43
N GLN A 104 5.60 5.64 6.69
CA GLN A 104 6.72 6.36 7.30
C GLN A 104 7.01 5.87 8.72
N ASP A 105 5.98 5.67 9.55
CA ASP A 105 6.16 5.15 10.92
C ASP A 105 6.76 3.74 10.93
N ILE A 106 6.33 2.85 10.02
CA ILE A 106 6.93 1.53 9.84
C ILE A 106 8.41 1.65 9.43
N ALA A 107 8.70 2.51 8.45
CA ALA A 107 10.07 2.74 7.97
C ALA A 107 10.99 3.25 9.09
N ASP A 108 10.52 4.20 9.89
CA ASP A 108 11.28 4.77 11.01
C ASP A 108 11.56 3.70 12.10
N LYS A 109 10.56 2.88 12.45
CA LYS A 109 10.73 1.77 13.40
C LYS A 109 11.76 0.74 12.92
N LEU A 110 11.68 0.34 11.65
CA LEU A 110 12.63 -0.59 11.04
C LEU A 110 14.04 -0.01 10.97
N LYS A 111 14.17 1.29 10.66
CA LYS A 111 15.44 2.00 10.63
C LYS A 111 16.10 2.06 12.01
N ILE A 112 15.33 2.34 13.07
CA ILE A 112 15.83 2.30 14.45
C ILE A 112 16.38 0.90 14.78
N ILE A 113 15.65 -0.16 14.42
CA ILE A 113 16.12 -1.55 14.64
C ILE A 113 17.43 -1.79 13.87
N ALA A 114 17.47 -1.43 12.58
CA ALA A 114 18.66 -1.59 11.74
C ALA A 114 19.89 -0.89 12.34
N GLU A 115 19.72 0.36 12.79
CA GLU A 115 20.78 1.16 13.42
C GLU A 115 21.34 0.53 14.71
N THR A 116 20.53 -0.23 15.45
CA THR A 116 21.00 -0.98 16.64
C THR A 116 21.80 -2.24 16.29
N ILE A 117 21.53 -2.84 15.12
CA ILE A 117 22.18 -4.07 14.66
C ILE A 117 23.49 -3.74 13.96
N ASP A 118 23.43 -2.85 12.97
CA ASP A 118 24.57 -2.41 12.18
C ASP A 118 24.30 -0.99 11.67
N LYS A 119 24.97 -0.03 12.30
CA LYS A 119 24.72 1.38 12.08
C LYS A 119 25.01 1.76 10.62
N ASP A 120 24.09 2.52 10.03
CA ASP A 120 24.18 3.03 8.66
C ASP A 120 24.23 1.90 7.59
N SER A 121 23.72 0.70 7.90
CA SER A 121 23.72 -0.43 6.94
C SER A 121 22.40 -0.58 6.19
N ASP A 122 22.40 -0.13 4.93
CA ASP A 122 21.28 -0.32 3.99
C ASP A 122 20.92 -1.79 3.82
N TYR A 123 21.91 -2.69 3.81
CA TYR A 123 21.68 -4.13 3.71
C TYR A 123 20.81 -4.65 4.87
N VAL A 124 21.08 -4.23 6.11
CA VAL A 124 20.32 -4.66 7.29
C VAL A 124 18.92 -4.10 7.22
N LEU A 125 18.78 -2.81 6.91
CA LEU A 125 17.49 -2.14 6.75
C LEU A 125 16.64 -2.80 5.66
N ALA A 126 17.20 -2.99 4.46
CA ALA A 126 16.52 -3.63 3.33
C ALA A 126 16.09 -5.08 3.65
N SER A 127 16.90 -5.81 4.43
CA SER A 127 16.57 -7.18 4.87
C SER A 127 15.45 -7.20 5.91
N LEU A 128 15.44 -6.26 6.87
CA LEU A 128 14.36 -6.13 7.85
C LEU A 128 13.04 -5.71 7.20
N ILE A 129 13.08 -4.80 6.21
CA ILE A 129 11.90 -4.43 5.42
C ILE A 129 11.38 -5.65 4.65
N LEU A 130 12.27 -6.47 4.08
CA LEU A 130 11.85 -7.68 3.36
C LEU A 130 11.15 -8.67 4.30
N ASP A 131 11.73 -8.91 5.46
CA ASP A 131 11.16 -9.82 6.47
C ASP A 131 9.84 -9.28 7.04
N PHE A 132 9.70 -7.96 7.21
CA PHE A 132 8.43 -7.32 7.56
C PHE A 132 7.35 -7.60 6.53
N VAL A 133 7.66 -7.43 5.24
CA VAL A 133 6.70 -7.69 4.15
C VAL A 133 6.32 -9.17 4.11
N HIS A 134 7.25 -10.08 4.38
CA HIS A 134 6.99 -11.53 4.44
C HIS A 134 5.98 -11.94 5.52
N GLN A 135 5.80 -11.14 6.57
CA GLN A 135 4.75 -11.36 7.58
C GLN A 135 3.34 -11.12 7.01
N THR A 136 3.21 -10.36 5.91
CA THR A 136 1.93 -10.18 5.22
C THR A 136 1.66 -11.38 4.32
N THR A 137 0.62 -12.16 4.66
CA THR A 137 0.28 -13.41 3.97
C THR A 137 -0.07 -13.17 2.50
N TYR A 138 0.59 -13.85 1.55
CA TYR A 138 0.23 -13.79 0.13
C TYR A 138 -1.25 -14.16 -0.12
N LYS A 139 -1.96 -13.34 -0.89
CA LYS A 139 -3.37 -13.52 -1.25
C LYS A 139 -3.64 -12.96 -2.65
N ARG A 140 -3.98 -13.84 -3.59
CA ARG A 140 -4.42 -13.46 -4.94
C ARG A 140 -5.71 -12.68 -4.94
N ASP A 141 -5.91 -11.94 -6.01
CA ASP A 141 -7.13 -11.22 -6.26
C ASP A 141 -8.33 -12.11 -6.57
N ASP A 142 -9.51 -11.50 -6.48
CA ASP A 142 -10.77 -12.18 -6.70
C ASP A 142 -10.90 -12.64 -8.15
N THR A 143 -11.47 -13.83 -8.31
CA THR A 143 -11.72 -14.43 -9.62
C THR A 143 -13.19 -14.34 -9.98
N ILE A 144 -13.51 -13.74 -11.14
CA ILE A 144 -14.85 -13.72 -11.71
C ILE A 144 -14.87 -14.59 -12.97
N ASN A 145 -15.73 -15.63 -12.98
CA ASN A 145 -15.84 -16.58 -14.10
C ASN A 145 -14.51 -17.25 -14.52
N GLY A 146 -13.63 -17.51 -13.54
CA GLY A 146 -12.32 -18.12 -13.80
C GLY A 146 -11.25 -17.14 -14.30
N ILE A 147 -11.54 -15.83 -14.33
CA ILE A 147 -10.60 -14.76 -14.68
C ILE A 147 -10.31 -13.95 -13.41
N GLU A 148 -9.04 -13.85 -13.07
CA GLU A 148 -8.56 -12.98 -11.98
C GLU A 148 -8.79 -11.51 -12.34
N ILE A 149 -9.35 -10.75 -11.40
CA ILE A 149 -9.68 -9.35 -11.58
C ILE A 149 -8.67 -8.53 -10.81
N GLU A 150 -7.67 -8.05 -11.54
CA GLU A 150 -6.60 -7.22 -11.00
C GLU A 150 -7.13 -6.06 -10.16
N TYR A 151 -6.61 -5.95 -8.95
CA TYR A 151 -6.97 -4.98 -7.94
C TYR A 151 -5.72 -4.62 -7.12
N PRO A 152 -4.83 -3.79 -7.69
CA PRO A 152 -3.65 -3.33 -6.96
C PRO A 152 -4.08 -2.54 -5.72
N LYS A 153 -3.39 -2.80 -4.62
CA LYS A 153 -3.64 -2.25 -3.29
C LYS A 153 -2.51 -1.32 -2.90
N THR A 154 -2.87 -0.23 -2.23
CA THR A 154 -1.90 0.64 -1.56
C THR A 154 -1.28 -0.10 -0.35
N PRO A 155 -0.14 0.37 0.19
CA PRO A 155 0.49 -0.26 1.36
C PRO A 155 -0.46 -0.45 2.53
N VAL A 156 -1.28 0.55 2.85
CA VAL A 156 -2.29 0.48 3.92
C VAL A 156 -3.33 -0.61 3.63
N GLU A 157 -3.83 -0.71 2.40
CA GLU A 157 -4.75 -1.77 2.01
C GLU A 157 -4.09 -3.16 2.09
N THR A 158 -2.83 -3.28 1.66
CA THR A 158 -2.05 -4.53 1.72
C THR A 158 -1.82 -4.98 3.17
N LEU A 159 -1.54 -4.07 4.11
CA LEU A 159 -1.39 -4.40 5.54
C LEU A 159 -2.72 -4.90 6.16
N VAL A 160 -3.85 -4.35 5.71
CA VAL A 160 -5.18 -4.71 6.22
C VAL A 160 -5.67 -6.01 5.59
N GLU A 161 -5.69 -6.08 4.26
CA GLU A 161 -6.37 -7.09 3.45
C GLU A 161 -5.48 -8.20 2.90
N ARG A 162 -4.15 -8.01 3.01
CA ARG A 162 -3.11 -8.76 2.30
C ARG A 162 -3.08 -8.42 0.80
N GLY A 163 -2.15 -9.04 0.08
CA GLY A 163 -2.04 -8.88 -1.36
C GLY A 163 -1.17 -9.96 -1.99
N ASP A 164 -1.04 -9.91 -3.30
CA ASP A 164 -0.19 -10.78 -4.11
C ASP A 164 1.10 -10.07 -4.54
N CYS A 165 1.61 -10.36 -5.73
CA CYS A 165 3.01 -10.08 -6.05
C CYS A 165 3.30 -8.57 -6.19
N GLU A 166 2.44 -7.84 -6.87
CA GLU A 166 2.53 -6.39 -7.04
C GLU A 166 2.24 -5.65 -5.75
N ASP A 167 1.26 -6.11 -4.97
CA ASP A 167 0.84 -5.47 -3.72
C ASP A 167 1.96 -5.53 -2.67
N LEU A 168 2.58 -6.71 -2.52
CA LEU A 168 3.69 -6.93 -1.60
C LEU A 168 4.96 -6.22 -2.10
N SER A 169 5.18 -6.17 -3.41
CA SER A 169 6.28 -5.41 -4.01
C SER A 169 6.11 -3.91 -3.82
N ALA A 170 4.89 -3.39 -3.94
CA ALA A 170 4.58 -1.98 -3.72
C ALA A 170 4.72 -1.61 -2.24
N LEU A 171 4.29 -2.49 -1.32
CA LEU A 171 4.52 -2.33 0.11
C LEU A 171 6.02 -2.25 0.45
N TYR A 172 6.83 -3.20 -0.05
CA TYR A 172 8.28 -3.17 0.15
C TYR A 172 8.89 -1.86 -0.39
N THR A 173 8.55 -1.52 -1.64
CA THR A 173 9.10 -0.35 -2.32
C THR A 173 8.76 0.94 -1.57
N SER A 174 7.51 1.07 -1.11
CA SER A 174 7.05 2.23 -0.35
C SER A 174 7.80 2.39 0.98
N ILE A 175 7.97 1.29 1.74
CA ILE A 175 8.72 1.33 3.00
C ILE A 175 10.20 1.64 2.75
N ALA A 176 10.81 1.05 1.72
CA ALA A 176 12.20 1.31 1.36
C ALA A 176 12.43 2.79 1.02
N LEU A 177 11.59 3.37 0.18
CA LEU A 177 11.64 4.79 -0.17
C LEU A 177 11.46 5.69 1.06
N ALA A 178 10.46 5.39 1.90
CA ALA A 178 10.22 6.13 3.16
C ALA A 178 11.39 6.04 4.15
N ALA A 179 12.14 4.92 4.15
CA ALA A 179 13.32 4.74 5.00
C ALA A 179 14.57 5.47 4.46
N GLY A 180 14.50 5.98 3.23
CA GLY A 180 15.57 6.69 2.53
C GLY A 180 16.44 5.81 1.63
N LEU A 181 16.00 4.58 1.34
CA LEU A 181 16.64 3.71 0.34
C LEU A 181 16.11 4.02 -1.05
N ASP A 182 16.96 3.91 -2.07
CA ASP A 182 16.50 3.92 -3.46
C ASP A 182 15.95 2.54 -3.85
N SER A 183 14.79 2.52 -4.50
CA SER A 183 14.01 1.30 -4.74
C SER A 183 13.20 1.41 -6.03
N ILE A 184 13.01 0.28 -6.71
CA ILE A 184 12.25 0.12 -7.96
C ILE A 184 11.39 -1.14 -7.90
N MET A 185 10.52 -1.34 -8.89
CA MET A 185 9.81 -2.60 -9.08
C MET A 185 10.18 -3.25 -10.42
N PHE A 186 10.22 -4.58 -10.40
CA PHE A 186 10.47 -5.45 -11.55
C PHE A 186 9.18 -6.15 -11.95
N MET A 187 8.67 -5.85 -13.15
CA MET A 187 7.51 -6.53 -13.73
C MET A 187 7.95 -7.59 -14.73
N PHE A 188 7.54 -8.84 -14.50
CA PHE A 188 7.76 -9.97 -15.41
C PHE A 188 6.45 -10.35 -16.09
N PRO A 189 6.16 -9.84 -17.30
CA PRO A 189 4.86 -10.00 -17.96
C PRO A 189 4.61 -11.39 -18.55
N ASP A 190 5.63 -12.24 -18.72
CA ASP A 190 5.43 -13.61 -19.25
C ASP A 190 4.52 -14.45 -18.34
N ASN A 191 3.91 -15.53 -18.86
CA ASN A 191 3.01 -16.39 -18.10
C ASN A 191 3.77 -17.57 -17.41
N PRO A 192 3.69 -17.72 -16.06
CA PRO A 192 2.95 -16.89 -15.11
C PRO A 192 3.64 -15.55 -14.84
N GLY A 193 2.81 -14.50 -14.77
CA GLY A 193 3.25 -13.14 -14.44
C GLY A 193 3.85 -13.10 -13.03
N HIS A 194 4.75 -12.16 -12.81
CA HIS A 194 5.30 -11.92 -11.47
C HIS A 194 5.71 -10.46 -11.33
N MET A 195 5.63 -9.95 -10.11
CA MET A 195 6.19 -8.66 -9.75
C MET A 195 7.06 -8.82 -8.50
N ALA A 196 8.20 -8.15 -8.49
CA ALA A 196 9.12 -8.14 -7.37
C ALA A 196 9.60 -6.72 -7.12
N ALA A 197 10.11 -6.45 -5.93
CA ALA A 197 10.81 -5.20 -5.66
C ALA A 197 12.31 -5.33 -5.98
N GLY A 198 12.98 -4.18 -6.13
CA GLY A 198 14.41 -4.07 -6.27
C GLY A 198 14.92 -2.90 -5.44
N VAL A 199 16.03 -3.10 -4.71
CA VAL A 199 16.58 -2.05 -3.84
C VAL A 199 18.03 -1.77 -4.20
N HIS A 200 18.42 -0.50 -4.17
CA HIS A 200 19.81 -0.12 -4.26
C HIS A 200 20.49 -0.24 -2.88
N LEU A 201 21.73 -0.71 -2.86
CA LEU A 201 22.54 -0.85 -1.66
C LEU A 201 23.92 -0.25 -1.91
N GLU A 202 24.33 0.70 -1.09
CA GLU A 202 25.70 1.24 -1.13
C GLU A 202 26.71 0.16 -0.70
N ASP A 203 26.40 -0.60 0.36
CA ASP A 203 27.13 -1.82 0.75
C ASP A 203 26.28 -3.06 0.45
N ASN A 204 26.61 -3.71 -0.66
CA ASN A 204 25.92 -4.92 -1.12
C ASN A 204 26.39 -6.21 -0.44
N ARG A 205 27.41 -6.18 0.43
CA ARG A 205 27.96 -7.37 1.12
C ARG A 205 28.32 -8.54 0.20
N GLY A 206 28.71 -8.27 -1.04
CA GLY A 206 29.06 -9.28 -2.04
C GLY A 206 27.87 -9.88 -2.78
N LEU A 207 26.66 -9.33 -2.61
CA LEU A 207 25.51 -9.69 -3.44
C LEU A 207 25.80 -9.35 -4.91
N LYS A 208 25.27 -10.19 -5.81
CA LYS A 208 25.29 -9.92 -7.24
C LYS A 208 24.11 -9.00 -7.59
N PRO A 209 24.32 -7.87 -8.27
CA PRO A 209 23.22 -7.05 -8.79
C PRO A 209 22.30 -7.90 -9.65
N PHE A 210 20.99 -7.70 -9.46
CA PHE A 210 19.98 -8.35 -10.29
C PHE A 210 19.86 -7.62 -11.63
N TYR A 211 19.79 -6.29 -11.58
CA TYR A 211 19.64 -5.44 -12.74
C TYR A 211 20.30 -4.07 -12.50
N THR A 212 20.88 -3.49 -13.54
CA THR A 212 21.43 -2.13 -13.51
C THR A 212 20.49 -1.23 -14.33
N TYR A 213 19.87 -0.26 -13.66
CA TYR A 213 18.96 0.70 -14.29
C TYR A 213 19.53 2.11 -14.14
N ASP A 214 19.66 2.85 -15.24
CA ASP A 214 20.27 4.19 -15.29
C ASP A 214 21.63 4.33 -14.58
N GLY A 215 22.43 3.25 -14.59
CA GLY A 215 23.76 3.20 -13.97
C GLY A 215 23.75 2.88 -12.48
N VAL A 216 22.59 2.62 -11.88
CA VAL A 216 22.42 2.20 -10.48
C VAL A 216 22.13 0.70 -10.43
N ASP A 217 22.85 -0.01 -9.55
CA ASP A 217 22.67 -1.45 -9.34
C ASP A 217 21.56 -1.71 -8.33
N TYR A 218 20.57 -2.51 -8.73
CA TYR A 218 19.45 -2.94 -7.89
C TYR A 218 19.51 -4.44 -7.61
N TYR A 219 19.20 -4.80 -6.37
CA TYR A 219 19.21 -6.16 -5.85
C TYR A 219 17.77 -6.67 -5.70
N PHE A 220 17.55 -7.93 -6.07
CA PHE A 220 16.21 -8.51 -6.12
C PHE A 220 15.63 -8.72 -4.71
N CYS A 221 14.38 -8.29 -4.52
CA CYS A 221 13.62 -8.49 -3.29
C CYS A 221 12.39 -9.34 -3.61
N GLU A 222 12.49 -10.65 -3.36
CA GLU A 222 11.38 -11.57 -3.55
C GLU A 222 10.40 -11.48 -2.38
N THR A 223 9.35 -10.69 -2.53
CA THR A 223 8.38 -10.38 -1.47
C THR A 223 7.33 -11.47 -1.25
N THR A 224 7.18 -12.42 -2.18
CA THR A 224 6.12 -13.45 -2.10
C THR A 224 6.56 -14.73 -1.38
N SER A 225 7.86 -14.87 -1.08
CA SER A 225 8.41 -16.09 -0.49
C SER A 225 9.32 -15.78 0.70
N SER A 226 8.84 -16.12 1.91
CA SER A 226 9.61 -15.98 3.15
C SER A 226 10.85 -16.86 3.25
N ALA A 227 11.06 -17.78 2.30
CA ALA A 227 12.28 -18.58 2.21
C ALA A 227 13.41 -17.86 1.47
N LYS A 228 13.15 -16.67 0.90
CA LYS A 228 14.08 -15.93 0.06
C LYS A 228 14.69 -14.77 0.81
N HIS A 229 16.02 -14.70 0.76
CA HIS A 229 16.77 -13.57 1.30
C HIS A 229 17.00 -12.51 0.23
N LEU A 230 17.38 -11.32 0.68
CA LEU A 230 17.77 -10.20 -0.17
C LEU A 230 18.81 -10.63 -1.23
N GLY A 231 18.55 -10.30 -2.49
CA GLY A 231 19.40 -10.64 -3.64
C GLY A 231 19.18 -12.03 -4.22
N GLU A 232 18.41 -12.92 -3.58
CA GLU A 232 18.05 -14.22 -4.16
C GLU A 232 16.95 -14.08 -5.20
N SER A 233 17.18 -14.58 -6.42
CA SER A 233 16.18 -14.62 -7.48
C SER A 233 16.20 -15.94 -8.24
N THR A 234 15.03 -16.37 -8.72
CA THR A 234 14.88 -17.44 -9.72
C THR A 234 14.57 -16.90 -11.11
N TYR A 235 14.50 -15.58 -11.28
CA TYR A 235 14.01 -14.89 -12.49
C TYR A 235 15.15 -14.40 -13.42
N TRP A 236 16.39 -14.83 -13.19
CA TRP A 236 17.57 -14.42 -13.98
C TRP A 236 17.42 -14.63 -15.49
N ASN A 237 16.68 -15.66 -15.91
CA ASN A 237 16.44 -15.99 -17.31
C ASN A 237 15.31 -15.16 -17.96
N ARG A 238 14.60 -14.34 -17.18
CA ARG A 238 13.48 -13.49 -17.64
C ARG A 238 13.82 -12.00 -17.73
N ILE A 239 15.05 -11.61 -17.37
CA ILE A 239 15.50 -10.21 -17.37
C ILE A 239 15.26 -9.50 -18.72
N SER A 240 15.43 -10.20 -19.85
CA SER A 240 15.27 -9.59 -21.18
C SER A 240 13.83 -9.18 -21.52
N GLY A 241 12.83 -9.77 -20.86
CA GLY A 241 11.41 -9.46 -21.06
C GLY A 241 10.79 -8.69 -19.91
N MET A 242 11.60 -8.31 -18.92
CA MET A 242 11.16 -7.58 -17.74
C MET A 242 10.99 -6.09 -18.04
N GLU A 243 10.02 -5.46 -17.38
CA GLU A 243 9.87 -4.01 -17.34
C GLU A 243 10.30 -3.49 -15.96
N VAL A 244 10.97 -2.33 -15.94
CA VAL A 244 11.34 -1.62 -14.70
C VAL A 244 10.35 -0.49 -14.48
N ILE A 245 9.81 -0.41 -13.25
CA ILE A 245 8.97 0.70 -12.79
C ILE A 245 9.78 1.46 -11.73
N SER A 246 10.05 2.73 -11.97
CA SER A 246 10.94 3.55 -11.13
C SER A 246 10.45 4.97 -10.87
N ASP A 247 9.29 5.37 -11.43
CA ASP A 247 8.69 6.69 -11.25
C ASP A 247 7.38 6.54 -10.49
N PHE A 248 7.40 6.86 -9.20
CA PHE A 248 6.29 6.61 -8.27
C PHE A 248 5.64 7.95 -7.89
N PRO A 249 4.49 8.31 -8.47
CA PRO A 249 3.92 9.65 -8.31
C PRO A 249 3.37 9.95 -6.91
N ASN A 250 3.25 8.94 -6.05
CA ASN A 250 2.69 9.03 -4.70
C ASN A 250 3.70 8.66 -3.59
N ALA A 251 4.99 8.50 -3.94
CA ALA A 251 6.08 8.23 -3.00
C ALA A 251 6.81 9.51 -2.57
#